data_AF-A0A4R9VGL4-F1
#
_entry.id   AF-A0A4R9VGL4-F1
#
_cell.length_a   1.000
_cell.length_b   1.000
_cell.length_c   1.000
_cell.angle_alpha   90.00
_cell.angle_beta   90.00
_cell.angle_gamma   90.00
#
_symmetry.space_group_name_H-M   'P 1'
#
loop_
_entity.id
_entity.type
_entity.pdbx_description
1 polymer ?
#
loop_
_entity_poly.entity_id
_entity_poly.type
_entity_poly.pdbx_seq_one_letter_code
_entity_poly.pdbx_strand_id
1 'polypeptide(L)'
;GTGIAGGDSGESGRRVRINGAAARSSEDMLEWLRVVWLTPAMDGLFPGPAADRRRFLDRLVLAIDPAHGQRALDYEKAMRGRHPLLTEGSRDG
;
A
#
# COMPACT_ATOMS: atom_id res chain seq x y z
N GLY A 1 -9.90 -13.40 7.31
CA GLY A 1 -10.45 -13.66 5.96
C GLY A 1 -10.71 -12.36 5.24
N THR A 2 -10.36 -12.28 3.96
CA THR A 2 -10.64 -11.13 3.08
C THR A 2 -11.76 -11.50 2.10
N GLY A 3 -12.72 -10.60 1.87
CA GLY A 3 -13.80 -10.83 0.92
C GLY A 3 -14.19 -9.55 0.17
N ILE A 4 -14.73 -9.72 -1.03
CA ILE A 4 -15.43 -8.66 -1.78
C ILE A 4 -16.92 -8.73 -1.43
N ALA A 5 -17.55 -7.58 -1.19
CA ALA A 5 -18.98 -7.52 -0.96
C ALA A 5 -19.74 -7.85 -2.25
N GLY A 6 -20.37 -9.02 -2.31
CA GLY A 6 -21.38 -9.32 -3.33
C GLY A 6 -22.75 -8.85 -2.86
N GLY A 7 -23.39 -7.96 -3.62
CA GLY A 7 -24.83 -7.69 -3.57
C GLY A 7 -25.30 -6.49 -2.72
N ASP A 8 -25.97 -5.56 -3.39
CA ASP A 8 -27.07 -4.67 -2.94
C ASP A 8 -26.85 -3.49 -1.98
N SER A 9 -25.60 -3.12 -1.69
CA SER A 9 -25.32 -1.78 -1.16
C SER A 9 -24.13 -1.22 -1.91
N GLY A 10 -24.19 0.05 -2.32
CA GLY A 10 -23.16 0.74 -3.13
C GLY A 10 -21.76 0.84 -2.50
N GLU A 11 -21.45 0.04 -1.48
CA GLU A 11 -20.14 -0.10 -0.86
C GLU A 11 -19.28 -1.11 -1.63
N SER A 12 -18.74 -0.66 -2.76
CA SER A 12 -17.62 -1.34 -3.43
C SER A 12 -16.34 -1.14 -2.61
N GLY A 13 -16.09 -2.01 -1.62
CA GLY A 13 -14.94 -1.90 -0.73
C GLY A 13 -14.40 -3.25 -0.28
N ARG A 14 -13.08 -3.32 -0.05
CA ARG A 14 -12.42 -4.51 0.51
C ARG A 14 -12.85 -4.67 1.97
N ARG A 15 -13.48 -5.81 2.32
CA ARG A 15 -13.86 -6.13 3.70
C ARG A 15 -12.88 -7.14 4.31
N VAL A 16 -12.46 -6.85 5.54
CA VAL A 16 -11.50 -7.67 6.29
C VAL A 16 -12.14 -8.10 7.60
N ARG A 17 -12.06 -9.40 7.90
CA ARG A 17 -12.48 -9.96 9.19
C ARG A 17 -11.35 -10.74 9.86
N ILE A 18 -11.20 -10.55 11.16
CA ILE A 18 -10.21 -11.22 12.01
C ILE A 18 -11.00 -11.91 13.13
N ASN A 19 -10.85 -13.23 13.25
CA ASN A 19 -11.60 -14.05 14.23
C ASN A 19 -13.12 -13.81 14.21
N GLY A 20 -13.70 -13.61 13.02
CA GLY A 20 -15.13 -13.35 12.84
C GLY A 20 -15.58 -11.90 13.02
N ALA A 21 -14.79 -11.05 13.70
CA ALA A 21 -15.06 -9.64 13.87
C ALA A 21 -14.62 -8.81 12.66
N ALA A 22 -15.33 -7.70 12.37
CA ALA A 22 -14.91 -6.74 11.36
C ALA A 22 -13.65 -6.00 11.81
N ALA A 23 -12.62 -5.98 10.96
CA ALA A 23 -11.40 -5.20 11.20
C ALA A 23 -11.60 -3.73 10.77
N ARG A 24 -10.88 -2.80 11.41
CA ARG A 24 -10.97 -1.36 11.11
C ARG A 24 -10.22 -1.03 9.83
N SER A 25 -9.11 -1.73 9.58
CA SER A 25 -8.31 -1.59 8.39
C SER A 25 -7.79 -2.95 7.91
N SER A 26 -7.27 -2.99 6.69
CA SER A 26 -6.52 -4.15 6.20
C SER A 26 -5.16 -4.31 6.89
N GLU A 27 -4.64 -3.26 7.54
CA GLU A 27 -3.38 -3.29 8.27
C GLU A 27 -3.49 -4.10 9.56
N ASP A 28 -4.66 -4.11 10.20
CA ASP A 28 -4.95 -4.95 11.38
C ASP A 28 -4.65 -6.45 11.08
N MET A 29 -4.74 -6.88 9.81
CA MET A 29 -4.41 -8.26 9.40
C MET A 29 -2.91 -8.57 9.49
N LEU A 30 -2.04 -7.56 9.37
CA LEU A 30 -0.60 -7.74 9.34
C LEU A 30 -0.05 -8.22 10.69
N GLU A 31 -0.76 -8.02 11.80
CA GLU A 31 -0.42 -8.63 13.09
C GLU A 31 -0.50 -10.16 13.03
N TRP A 32 -1.44 -10.69 12.25
CA TRP A 32 -1.78 -12.11 12.20
C TRP A 32 -1.11 -12.86 11.05
N LEU A 33 -1.07 -12.26 9.85
CA LEU A 33 -0.58 -12.92 8.65
C LEU A 33 0.09 -11.92 7.70
N ARG A 34 1.32 -12.26 7.31
CA ARG A 34 2.16 -11.52 6.37
C ARG A 34 2.67 -12.48 5.31
N VAL A 35 2.18 -12.34 4.08
CA VAL A 35 2.56 -13.22 2.96
C VAL A 35 2.91 -12.37 1.75
N VAL A 36 4.03 -12.71 1.12
CA VAL A 36 4.43 -12.19 -0.19
C VAL A 36 4.59 -13.36 -1.13
N TRP A 37 4.11 -13.20 -2.36
CA TRP A 37 4.29 -14.17 -3.42
C TRP A 37 4.91 -13.50 -4.65
N LEU A 38 5.55 -14.32 -5.46
CA LEU A 38 5.96 -14.00 -6.83
C LEU A 38 5.04 -14.79 -7.78
N THR A 39 4.48 -14.12 -8.78
CA THR A 39 3.62 -14.76 -9.79
C THR A 39 4.26 -14.64 -11.17
N PRO A 40 3.88 -15.49 -12.15
CA PRO A 40 4.37 -15.37 -13.53
C PRO A 40 4.06 -14.00 -14.17
N ALA A 41 2.97 -13.35 -13.77
CA ALA A 41 2.67 -11.99 -14.21
C ALA A 41 3.73 -10.94 -13.77
N MET A 42 4.66 -11.32 -12.87
CA MET A 42 5.77 -10.48 -12.40
C MET A 42 7.10 -10.76 -13.11
N ASP A 43 7.13 -11.52 -14.22
CA ASP A 43 8.36 -11.88 -14.94
C ASP A 43 9.22 -10.65 -15.33
N GLY A 44 8.60 -9.50 -15.57
CA GLY A 44 9.28 -8.23 -15.88
C GLY A 44 9.84 -7.47 -14.68
N LEU A 45 9.75 -7.99 -13.45
CA LEU A 45 10.07 -7.23 -12.23
C LEU A 45 11.49 -6.66 -12.22
N PHE A 46 12.49 -7.50 -12.50
CA PHE A 46 13.90 -7.10 -12.46
C PHE A 46 14.32 -6.25 -13.67
N PRO A 47 14.02 -6.63 -14.92
CA PRO A 47 14.39 -5.83 -16.09
C PRO A 47 13.53 -4.57 -16.26
N GLY A 48 12.38 -4.48 -15.59
CA GLY A 48 11.44 -3.38 -15.73
C GLY A 48 11.84 -2.05 -15.06
N PRO A 49 10.90 -1.11 -14.97
CA PRO A 49 11.10 0.17 -14.31
C PRO A 49 11.49 0.03 -12.83
N ALA A 50 12.25 0.99 -12.32
CA ALA A 50 12.61 1.05 -10.89
C ALA A 50 11.39 1.12 -9.96
N ALA A 51 10.26 1.65 -10.45
CA ALA A 51 9.01 1.72 -9.68
C ALA A 51 8.48 0.34 -9.28
N ASP A 52 8.54 -0.64 -10.18
CA ASP A 52 8.01 -1.98 -9.91
C ASP A 52 8.88 -2.73 -8.91
N ARG A 53 10.22 -2.61 -9.05
CA ARG A 53 11.17 -3.13 -8.06
C ARG A 53 10.95 -2.51 -6.68
N ARG A 54 10.75 -1.19 -6.59
CA ARG A 54 10.46 -0.50 -5.31
C ARG A 54 9.17 -1.01 -4.68
N ARG A 55 8.08 -1.10 -5.45
CA ARG A 55 6.80 -1.66 -4.96
C ARG A 55 6.93 -3.10 -4.48
N PHE A 56 7.80 -3.90 -5.10
CA PHE A 56 8.08 -5.26 -4.63
C PHE A 56 8.90 -5.26 -3.33
N LEU A 57 9.94 -4.44 -3.27
CA LEU A 57 10.75 -4.26 -2.06
C LEU A 57 9.90 -3.78 -0.88
N ASP A 58 9.03 -2.79 -1.07
CA ASP A 58 8.14 -2.30 -0.01
C ASP A 58 7.22 -3.40 0.52
N ARG A 59 6.73 -4.29 -0.36
CA ARG A 59 5.96 -5.47 0.05
C ARG A 59 6.80 -6.47 0.85
N LEU A 60 8.07 -6.68 0.49
CA LEU A 60 8.99 -7.51 1.26
C LEU A 60 9.27 -6.91 2.65
N VAL A 61 9.52 -5.61 2.72
CA VAL A 61 9.75 -4.92 4.01
C VAL A 61 8.49 -4.97 4.86
N LEU A 62 7.30 -4.77 4.29
CA LEU A 62 6.02 -4.88 5.02
C LEU A 62 5.80 -6.28 5.62
N ALA A 63 6.29 -7.32 4.94
CA ALA A 63 6.21 -8.68 5.47
C ALA A 63 7.11 -8.91 6.69
N ILE A 64 8.14 -8.08 6.88
CA ILE A 64 9.06 -8.12 8.01
C ILE A 64 8.60 -7.15 9.10
N ASP A 65 8.36 -5.89 8.73
CA ASP A 65 7.92 -4.81 9.61
C ASP A 65 6.59 -4.21 9.12
N PRO A 66 5.46 -4.51 9.81
CA PRO A 66 4.16 -3.98 9.42
C PRO A 66 4.06 -2.45 9.59
N ALA A 67 4.87 -1.82 10.44
CA ALA A 67 4.87 -0.36 10.62
C ALA A 67 5.49 0.39 9.43
N HIS A 68 6.15 -0.31 8.50
CA HIS A 68 6.71 0.27 7.28
C HIS A 68 5.64 0.92 6.39
N GLY A 69 4.43 0.33 6.34
CA GLY A 69 3.33 0.84 5.52
C GLY A 69 2.98 2.30 5.85
N GLN A 70 2.78 2.59 7.14
CA GLN A 70 2.46 3.94 7.60
C GLN A 70 3.60 4.93 7.31
N ARG A 71 4.86 4.54 7.59
CA ARG A 71 6.03 5.39 7.31
C ARG A 71 6.18 5.72 5.83
N ALA A 72 5.92 4.75 4.95
CA ALA A 72 5.95 4.95 3.51
C ALA A 72 4.84 5.91 3.05
N LEU A 73 3.62 5.77 3.58
CA LEU A 73 2.51 6.68 3.30
C LEU A 73 2.80 8.12 3.76
N ASP A 74 3.36 8.27 4.95
CA ASP A 74 3.73 9.57 5.50
C ASP A 74 4.82 10.24 4.66
N TYR A 75 5.81 9.47 4.22
CA TYR A 75 6.84 9.92 3.30
C TYR A 75 6.26 10.40 1.95
N GLU A 76 5.39 9.61 1.33
CA GLU A 76 4.74 9.97 0.06
C GLU A 76 3.84 11.21 0.18
N LYS A 77 3.18 11.37 1.33
CA LYS A 77 2.38 12.56 1.63
C LYS A 77 3.28 13.80 1.77
N ALA A 78 4.40 13.68 2.48
CA ALA A 78 5.37 14.76 2.64
C ALA A 78 6.03 15.15 1.31
N MET A 79 6.40 14.17 0.48
CA MET A 79 6.97 14.42 -0.85
C MET A 79 5.99 15.14 -1.77
N ARG A 80 4.72 14.72 -1.79
CA ARG A 80 3.67 15.44 -2.54
C ARG A 80 3.47 16.86 -2.01
N GLY A 81 3.53 17.07 -0.70
CA GLY A 81 3.44 18.40 -0.09
C GLY A 81 4.63 19.33 -0.40
N ARG A 82 5.78 18.76 -0.79
CA ARG A 82 6.98 19.55 -1.19
C ARG A 82 6.89 20.11 -2.61
N HIS A 83 6.21 19.41 -3.52
CA HIS A 83 6.11 19.83 -4.92
C HIS A 83 5.46 21.23 -5.11
N PRO A 84 4.35 21.58 -4.41
CA PRO A 84 3.75 22.91 -4.48
C PRO A 84 4.72 24.03 -4.08
N LEU A 85 5.49 23.84 -3.00
CA LEU A 85 6.43 24.85 -2.48
C LEU A 85 7.58 25.18 -3.45
N LEU A 86 7.94 24.25 -4.34
CA LEU A 86 8.94 24.47 -5.38
C LEU A 86 8.36 25.20 -6.62
N THR A 87 7.07 25.03 -6.90
CA THR A 87 6.37 25.74 -7.99
C THR A 87 5.87 27.12 -7.59
N GLU A 88 5.45 27.34 -6.34
CA GLU A 88 5.03 28.64 -5.82
C GLU A 88 6.24 29.59 -5.68
N GLY A 89 7.36 29.13 -5.11
CA GLY A 89 8.56 29.94 -4.91
C GLY A 89 9.30 30.33 -6.22
N SER A 90 8.93 29.74 -7.36
CA SER A 90 9.46 30.11 -8.69
C SER A 90 8.67 31.26 -9.34
N ARG A 91 7.54 31.70 -8.76
CA ARG A 91 6.72 32.81 -9.28
C ARG A 91 6.98 34.16 -8.59
N ASP A 92 7.75 34.18 -7.50
CA ASP A 92 8.12 35.39 -6.76
C ASP A 92 9.55 35.86 -7.10
N GLY A 93 10.02 35.67 -8.34
CA GLY A 93 11.31 36.12 -8.85
C GLY A 93 11.20 36.89 -10.16
#